data_AF-A0A920AZN4-F1
#
_entry.id   AF-A0A920AZN4-F1
#
_cell.length_a   1.000
_cell.length_b   1.000
_cell.length_c   1.000
_cell.angle_alpha   90.00
_cell.angle_beta   90.00
_cell.angle_gamma   90.00
#
_symmetry.space_group_name_H-M   'P 1'
#
loop_
_entity.id
_entity.type
_entity.pdbx_description
1 polymer ?
#
loop_
_entity_poly.entity_id
_entity_poly.type
_entity_poly.pdbx_seq_one_letter_code
_entity_poly.pdbx_strand_id
1 'polypeptide(L)'
;MKIIIKIIVFLIFCKITFAQSELNNNTVQQDTLVEEIELFSIKGKAAYGNGITVFDAEVTLLDTNEKLLFTTRSSKKLFNRFGGGRFKFEDILPGEYIINVDLGTRVGIVKRIELKNKNLNVGTITNTVEFPKYEVGDYFDSTRIYLNPIPTEPIEPDSINVRHIMVDLDGGATNVIIDSVLRDSAFFTLSGELTRDSIPLDRTYIIFNDYGKILHQSSSMKHRIKEIQKRDGFIIFQNKDTLHFDNVFFEESYDSPQVATFHYNDTSYTTQYHSFFDIYKIKTGPSYVGNSVERAFKTGYIFYGSLLTWQLYKKRSFSVFTDYLPSFSNKSTKGKNYYSLISSFSFFTIGWITYDWYRDRRSNYFTPTMENDPFPQNMFIFSMNEWVKNKAKPYYTPILESKIYKFWKDRKKRKAEKEKKKRKSVFD
;
A
#
# COMPACT_ATOMS: atom_id res chain seq x y z
N MET A 1 43.59 55.03 0.03
CA MET A 1 44.25 55.34 1.33
C MET A 1 43.35 55.14 2.57
N LYS A 2 42.06 55.54 2.57
CA LYS A 2 41.16 55.34 3.74
C LYS A 2 40.79 53.88 4.09
N ILE A 3 40.86 52.95 3.14
CA ILE A 3 40.52 51.52 3.37
C ILE A 3 41.67 50.76 4.04
N ILE A 4 42.91 51.05 3.65
CA ILE A 4 44.10 50.38 4.20
C ILE A 4 44.29 50.74 5.68
N ILE A 5 44.02 52.00 6.06
CA ILE A 5 44.05 52.43 7.47
C ILE A 5 42.98 51.71 8.30
N LYS A 6 41.78 51.46 7.77
CA LYS A 6 40.74 50.69 8.47
C LYS A 6 41.12 49.22 8.68
N ILE A 7 41.82 48.61 7.72
CA ILE A 7 42.27 47.21 7.83
C ILE A 7 43.40 47.08 8.84
N ILE A 8 44.34 48.03 8.87
CA ILE A 8 45.44 48.04 9.85
C ILE A 8 44.90 48.27 11.27
N VAL A 9 43.95 49.19 11.45
CA VAL A 9 43.29 49.40 12.75
C VAL A 9 42.52 48.16 13.20
N PHE A 10 41.81 47.47 12.28
CA PHE A 10 41.10 46.23 12.60
C PHE A 10 42.04 45.08 12.99
N LEU A 11 43.19 44.94 12.31
CA LEU A 11 44.20 43.91 12.62
C LEU A 11 44.94 44.19 13.94
N ILE A 12 45.20 45.45 14.27
CA ILE A 12 45.76 45.85 15.58
C ILE A 12 44.73 45.57 16.69
N PHE A 13 43.45 45.88 16.45
CA PHE A 13 42.38 45.61 17.42
C PHE A 13 42.20 44.11 17.69
N CYS A 14 42.28 43.26 16.65
CA CYS A 14 42.23 41.80 16.79
C CYS A 14 43.46 41.21 17.49
N LYS A 15 44.66 41.78 17.31
CA LYS A 15 45.87 41.32 18.04
C LYS A 15 45.83 41.68 19.52
N ILE A 16 45.29 42.85 19.89
CA ILE A 16 45.16 43.26 21.29
C ILE A 16 44.10 42.40 22.01
N THR A 17 42.99 42.05 21.34
CA THR A 17 41.97 41.16 21.92
C THR A 17 42.45 39.72 22.09
N PHE A 18 43.25 39.19 21.16
CA PHE A 18 43.85 37.85 21.31
C PHE A 18 44.96 37.81 22.38
N ALA A 19 45.77 38.88 22.51
CA ALA A 19 46.76 38.97 23.58
C ALA A 19 46.13 39.14 24.97
N GLN A 20 44.96 39.77 25.09
CA GLN A 20 44.19 39.82 26.35
C GLN A 20 43.50 38.51 26.70
N SER A 21 43.18 37.65 25.73
CA SER A 21 42.67 36.29 26.02
C SER A 21 43.77 35.31 26.46
N GLU A 22 45.04 35.56 26.12
CA GLU A 22 46.18 34.72 26.52
C GLU A 22 46.86 35.19 27.82
N LEU A 23 46.67 36.44 28.25
CA LEU A 23 47.27 36.97 29.49
C LEU A 23 46.46 36.68 30.78
N ASN A 24 45.20 36.25 30.67
CA ASN A 24 44.34 36.01 31.84
C ASN A 24 44.39 34.58 32.41
N ASN A 25 45.27 33.71 31.89
CA ASN A 25 45.36 32.31 32.30
C ASN A 25 46.58 31.95 33.16
N ASN A 26 47.13 32.88 33.95
CA ASN A 26 48.23 32.56 34.88
C ASN A 26 48.16 33.36 36.19
N THR A 27 47.41 32.87 37.18
CA THR A 27 47.77 32.96 38.60
C THR A 27 47.16 31.78 39.36
N VAL A 28 48.00 31.17 40.19
CA VAL A 28 47.83 29.89 40.89
C VAL A 28 47.08 30.07 42.22
N GLN A 29 46.19 29.10 42.49
CA GLN A 29 45.62 28.59 43.76
C GLN A 29 45.27 29.55 44.90
N GLN A 30 44.02 29.44 45.38
CA GLN A 30 43.77 29.08 46.78
C GLN A 30 42.36 28.49 46.97
N ASP A 31 42.33 27.36 47.68
CA ASP A 31 41.19 26.51 47.97
C ASP A 31 40.03 27.25 48.66
N THR A 32 38.85 27.15 48.05
CA THR A 32 37.59 26.99 48.80
C THR A 32 36.79 25.91 48.09
N LEU A 33 36.45 24.85 48.83
CA LEU A 33 35.53 23.81 48.37
C LEU A 33 34.15 24.44 48.15
N VAL A 34 33.94 24.97 46.95
CA VAL A 34 32.63 25.17 46.38
C VAL A 34 32.45 23.97 45.46
N GLU A 35 31.54 23.06 45.78
CA GLU A 35 31.04 22.12 44.76
C GLU A 35 30.58 23.00 43.59
N GLU A 36 31.34 22.99 42.50
CA GLU A 36 30.98 23.72 41.29
C GLU A 36 29.73 23.04 40.75
N ILE A 37 28.57 23.58 41.12
CA ILE A 37 27.29 23.01 40.73
C ILE A 37 27.21 23.18 39.21
N GLU A 38 27.39 22.09 38.48
CA GLU A 38 27.33 22.12 37.03
C GLU A 38 25.91 22.51 36.58
N LEU A 39 25.83 23.64 35.90
CA LEU A 39 24.58 24.21 35.40
C LEU A 39 24.41 23.94 33.90
N PHE A 40 23.18 23.64 33.50
CA PHE A 40 22.87 23.20 32.14
C PHE A 40 21.79 24.05 31.49
N SER A 41 21.80 24.07 30.16
CA SER A 41 20.82 24.77 29.33
C SER A 41 19.86 23.81 28.64
N ILE A 42 18.60 24.22 28.57
CA ILE A 42 17.53 23.50 27.87
C ILE A 42 17.08 24.35 26.70
N LYS A 43 17.16 23.82 25.48
CA LYS A 43 16.69 24.50 24.27
C LYS A 43 15.69 23.66 23.52
N GLY A 44 14.74 24.30 22.85
CA GLY A 44 13.71 23.59 22.09
C GLY A 44 12.98 24.49 21.11
N LYS A 45 12.01 23.91 20.42
CA LYS A 45 11.14 24.60 19.48
C LYS A 45 9.69 24.20 19.72
N ALA A 46 8.79 25.16 19.85
CA ALA A 46 7.36 24.91 19.96
C ALA A 46 6.69 24.93 18.58
N ALA A 47 5.88 23.91 18.29
CA ALA A 47 5.06 23.85 17.08
C ALA A 47 3.69 23.20 17.36
N TYR A 48 2.71 23.50 16.54
CA TYR A 48 1.44 22.76 16.48
C TYR A 48 1.67 21.37 15.87
N GLY A 49 0.74 20.43 16.11
CA GLY A 49 0.82 19.07 15.58
C GLY A 49 0.91 18.96 14.06
N ASN A 50 0.42 19.98 13.33
CA ASN A 50 0.53 20.09 11.88
C ASN A 50 1.90 20.65 11.40
N GLY A 51 2.85 20.89 12.31
CA GLY A 51 4.20 21.37 12.02
C GLY A 51 4.34 22.90 11.92
N ILE A 52 3.27 23.67 12.11
CA ILE A 52 3.31 25.14 12.15
C ILE A 52 3.95 25.59 13.46
N THR A 53 4.97 26.43 13.43
CA THR A 53 5.67 26.89 14.63
C THR A 53 4.86 27.89 15.44
N VAL A 54 4.93 27.78 16.76
CA VAL A 54 4.26 28.68 17.70
C VAL A 54 5.19 29.84 18.01
N PHE A 55 4.83 31.06 17.61
CA PHE A 55 5.66 32.26 17.78
C PHE A 55 5.19 33.11 18.96
N ASP A 56 6.12 33.78 19.65
CA ASP A 56 5.86 34.74 20.74
C ASP A 56 4.97 34.16 21.86
N ALA A 57 5.07 32.85 22.08
CA ALA A 57 4.34 32.14 23.13
C ALA A 57 5.14 32.09 24.43
N GLU A 58 4.44 32.14 25.55
CA GLU A 58 5.04 31.97 26.87
C GLU A 58 5.38 30.50 27.09
N VAL A 59 6.64 30.25 27.46
CA VAL A 59 7.17 28.93 27.77
C VAL A 59 7.64 28.93 29.21
N THR A 60 7.01 28.11 30.03
CA THR A 60 7.33 27.95 31.45
C THR A 60 8.01 26.61 31.69
N LEU A 61 8.97 26.61 32.61
CA LEU A 61 9.59 25.43 33.18
C LEU A 61 9.06 25.25 34.59
N LEU A 62 8.42 24.12 34.84
CA LEU A 62 7.86 23.74 36.13
C LEU A 62 8.64 22.53 36.69
N ASP A 63 8.62 22.39 38.00
CA ASP A 63 9.04 21.18 38.70
C ASP A 63 8.01 20.04 38.48
N THR A 64 8.37 18.81 38.85
CA THR A 64 7.51 17.62 38.91
C THR A 64 6.20 17.84 39.67
N ASN A 65 6.20 18.74 40.67
CA ASN A 65 5.03 19.18 41.45
C ASN A 65 4.30 20.40 40.83
N GLU A 66 4.56 20.72 39.56
CA GLU A 66 3.97 21.83 38.80
C GLU A 66 4.28 23.24 39.35
N LYS A 67 5.26 23.35 40.26
CA LYS A 67 5.74 24.64 40.76
C LYS A 67 6.57 25.35 39.70
N LEU A 68 6.28 26.63 39.44
CA LEU A 68 6.98 27.44 38.44
C LEU A 68 8.42 27.76 38.87
N LEU A 69 9.38 27.45 37.98
CA LEU A 69 10.80 27.71 38.18
C LEU A 69 11.30 28.86 37.30
N PHE A 70 11.03 28.78 35.99
CA PHE A 70 11.48 29.79 35.02
C PHE A 70 10.43 30.06 33.95
N THR A 71 10.42 31.28 33.44
CA THR A 71 9.56 31.70 32.32
C THR A 71 10.40 32.35 31.24
N THR A 72 10.18 31.92 30.00
CA THR A 72 10.80 32.50 28.79
C THR A 72 9.75 32.67 27.70
N ARG A 73 10.11 33.31 26.58
CA ARG A 73 9.22 33.45 25.42
C ARG A 73 9.83 32.83 24.17
N SER A 74 8.98 32.24 23.33
CA SER A 74 9.40 31.66 22.07
C SER A 74 9.74 32.76 21.05
N SER A 75 10.81 32.55 20.28
CA SER A 75 11.32 33.55 19.33
C SER A 75 10.28 33.96 18.29
N LYS A 76 10.15 35.26 18.01
CA LYS A 76 9.28 35.80 16.95
C LYS A 76 9.71 35.35 15.55
N LYS A 77 8.78 35.37 14.59
CA LYS A 77 9.03 35.03 13.19
C LYS A 77 9.90 36.11 12.52
N LEU A 78 11.02 35.72 11.91
CA LEU A 78 11.94 36.65 11.23
C LEU A 78 11.79 36.51 9.70
N PHE A 79 11.05 37.44 9.10
CA PHE A 79 10.61 37.39 7.69
C PHE A 79 9.72 36.19 7.34
N ASN A 80 8.90 36.32 6.28
CA ASN A 80 7.85 35.35 5.95
C ASN A 80 8.33 33.91 5.65
N ARG A 81 9.64 33.67 5.54
CA ARG A 81 10.24 32.37 5.21
C ARG A 81 11.23 31.79 6.23
N PHE A 82 11.68 32.50 7.27
CA PHE A 82 12.78 32.00 8.12
C PHE A 82 12.49 32.04 9.63
N GLY A 83 12.28 30.86 10.21
CA GLY A 83 12.50 30.61 11.63
C GLY A 83 11.50 31.27 12.60
N GLY A 84 11.50 30.73 13.82
CA GLY A 84 10.67 31.19 14.94
C GLY A 84 10.17 30.01 15.80
N GLY A 85 9.62 30.33 16.96
CA GLY A 85 9.16 29.37 17.96
C GLY A 85 10.25 28.65 18.77
N ARG A 86 11.49 29.16 18.79
CA ARG A 86 12.57 28.58 19.61
C ARG A 86 12.57 29.18 21.00
N PHE A 87 12.85 28.37 22.02
CA PHE A 87 13.04 28.82 23.40
C PHE A 87 14.34 28.26 23.97
N LYS A 88 14.89 28.94 24.96
CA LYS A 88 16.05 28.51 25.72
C LYS A 88 15.89 28.90 27.18
N PHE A 89 16.22 27.98 28.06
CA PHE A 89 16.47 28.21 29.47
C PHE A 89 17.95 27.93 29.75
N GLU A 90 18.55 28.75 30.61
CA GLU A 90 19.94 28.67 31.03
C GLU A 90 19.97 28.46 32.54
N ASP A 91 21.10 27.96 33.05
CA ASP A 91 21.36 27.82 34.47
C ASP A 91 20.41 26.88 35.23
N ILE A 92 20.14 25.69 34.67
CA ILE A 92 19.24 24.69 35.24
C ILE A 92 20.04 23.51 35.81
N LEU A 93 19.66 23.08 37.02
CA LEU A 93 20.20 21.90 37.67
C LEU A 93 19.72 20.60 37.01
N PRO A 94 20.49 19.51 37.11
CA PRO A 94 20.00 18.19 36.71
C PRO A 94 18.74 17.80 37.49
N GLY A 95 17.73 17.27 36.80
CA GLY A 95 16.46 16.93 37.41
C GLY A 95 15.33 16.68 36.40
N GLU A 96 14.15 16.37 36.91
CA GLU A 96 12.94 16.20 36.13
C GLU A 96 12.12 17.49 36.11
N TYR A 97 11.72 17.92 34.92
CA TYR A 97 10.98 19.16 34.72
C TYR A 97 9.82 18.98 33.76
N ILE A 98 8.85 19.88 33.86
CA ILE A 98 7.71 19.98 32.95
C ILE A 98 7.84 21.29 32.17
N ILE A 99 7.93 21.21 30.85
CA ILE A 99 7.84 22.39 29.99
C ILE A 99 6.38 22.56 29.61
N ASN A 100 5.82 23.74 29.89
CA ASN A 100 4.50 24.13 29.46
C ASN A 100 4.60 25.32 28.50
N VAL A 101 3.96 25.22 27.32
CA VAL A 101 3.84 26.33 26.36
C VAL A 101 2.39 26.77 26.32
N ASP A 102 2.15 28.01 26.73
CA ASP A 102 0.83 28.62 26.59
C ASP A 102 0.58 29.01 25.13
N LEU A 103 -0.45 28.41 24.54
CA LEU A 103 -0.85 28.64 23.17
C LEU A 103 -2.00 29.66 23.05
N GLY A 104 -2.51 30.20 24.16
CA GLY A 104 -3.72 31.03 24.18
C GLY A 104 -5.00 30.29 23.77
N THR A 105 -4.96 28.95 23.74
CA THR A 105 -6.09 28.06 23.41
C THR A 105 -6.33 27.07 24.54
N ARG A 106 -7.49 26.39 24.56
CA ARG A 106 -7.86 25.45 25.65
C ARG A 106 -6.90 24.27 25.84
N VAL A 107 -6.01 24.00 24.88
CA VAL A 107 -5.06 22.87 24.95
C VAL A 107 -3.65 23.44 24.74
N GLY A 108 -2.86 23.54 25.81
CA GLY A 108 -1.44 23.94 25.78
C GLY A 108 -0.50 22.77 25.42
N ILE A 109 0.79 23.04 25.20
CA ILE A 109 1.81 21.98 25.02
C ILE A 109 2.44 21.69 26.37
N VAL A 110 2.25 20.48 26.90
CA VAL A 110 2.89 20.03 28.15
C VAL A 110 3.83 18.86 27.85
N LYS A 111 5.11 18.99 28.19
CA LYS A 111 6.12 17.93 27.98
C LYS A 111 6.98 17.73 29.22
N ARG A 112 6.98 16.51 29.77
CA ARG A 112 7.92 16.09 30.81
C ARG A 112 9.29 15.79 30.21
N ILE A 113 10.35 16.24 30.85
CA ILE A 113 11.73 16.08 30.42
C ILE A 113 12.64 15.75 31.61
N GLU A 114 13.72 15.02 31.34
CA GLU A 114 14.75 14.66 32.32
C GLU A 114 16.09 15.26 31.85
N LEU A 115 16.68 16.11 32.69
CA LEU A 115 17.97 16.76 32.42
C LEU A 115 19.10 15.98 33.10
N LYS A 116 19.84 15.18 32.33
CA LYS A 116 20.99 14.37 32.81
C LYS A 116 22.32 15.06 32.58
N ASN A 117 22.82 15.81 33.57
CA ASN A 117 24.15 16.44 33.64
C ASN A 117 24.75 16.89 32.28
N LYS A 118 23.91 17.43 31.39
CA LYS A 118 24.31 17.92 30.06
C LYS A 118 23.25 18.84 29.48
N ASN A 119 23.68 19.74 28.62
CA ASN A 119 22.78 20.61 27.85
C ASN A 119 21.77 19.79 27.04
N LEU A 120 20.48 20.03 27.24
CA LEU A 120 19.39 19.28 26.62
C LEU A 120 18.76 20.07 25.46
N ASN A 121 18.70 19.44 24.29
CA ASN A 121 17.88 19.94 23.19
C ASN A 121 16.63 19.07 23.04
N VAL A 122 15.49 19.60 23.46
CA VAL A 122 14.20 18.89 23.50
C VAL A 122 13.61 18.71 22.08
N GLY A 123 14.23 19.31 21.06
CA GLY A 123 13.75 19.21 19.68
C GLY A 123 12.50 20.06 19.46
N THR A 124 11.56 19.55 18.66
CA THR A 124 10.27 20.24 18.45
C THR A 124 9.19 19.60 19.32
N ILE A 125 8.69 20.36 20.30
CA ILE A 125 7.56 19.93 21.14
C ILE A 125 6.25 20.33 20.47
N THR A 126 5.29 19.41 20.44
CA THR A 126 3.99 19.57 19.79
C THR A 126 2.85 19.20 20.72
N ASN A 127 1.66 19.78 20.48
CA ASN A 127 0.43 19.49 21.20
C ASN A 127 -0.23 18.15 20.77
N THR A 128 0.56 17.16 20.41
CA THR A 128 0.06 15.84 19.98
C THR A 128 0.39 14.85 21.07
N VAL A 129 -0.62 14.15 21.59
CA VAL A 129 -0.43 13.03 22.51
C VAL A 129 0.40 11.97 21.78
N GLU A 130 1.67 11.79 22.17
CA GLU A 130 2.51 10.74 21.62
C GLU A 130 1.95 9.40 22.07
N PHE A 131 1.43 8.60 21.13
CA PHE A 131 1.07 7.20 21.40
C PHE A 131 2.31 6.48 21.98
N PRO A 132 2.15 5.63 23.01
CA PRO A 132 3.28 4.91 23.60
C PRO A 132 4.02 4.16 22.50
N LYS A 133 5.34 4.39 22.40
CA LYS A 133 6.19 3.65 21.47
C LYS A 133 6.37 2.26 22.05
N TYR A 134 5.74 1.27 21.43
CA TYR A 134 6.06 -0.13 21.69
C TYR A 134 7.49 -0.38 21.18
N GLU A 135 8.37 -0.86 22.05
CA GLU A 135 9.64 -1.45 21.61
C GLU A 135 9.30 -2.74 20.85
N VAL A 136 9.74 -2.80 19.59
CA VAL A 136 9.63 -4.00 18.76
C VAL A 136 10.56 -5.03 19.39
N GLY A 137 10.03 -5.84 20.30
CA GLY A 137 10.73 -7.06 20.73
C GLY A 137 11.07 -7.89 19.49
N ASP A 138 12.17 -8.65 19.53
CA ASP A 138 12.55 -9.55 18.45
C ASP A 138 11.37 -10.45 18.10
N TYR A 139 10.66 -10.09 17.04
CA TYR A 139 9.64 -10.95 16.46
C TYR A 139 10.39 -12.08 15.79
N PHE A 140 10.29 -13.29 16.37
CA PHE A 140 10.52 -14.49 15.58
C PHE A 140 9.57 -14.42 14.39
N ASP A 141 10.13 -14.32 13.19
CA ASP A 141 9.36 -14.36 11.95
C ASP A 141 8.84 -15.78 11.74
N SER A 142 7.64 -16.03 12.28
CA SER A 142 6.88 -17.27 12.10
C SER A 142 6.23 -17.38 10.72
N THR A 143 6.47 -16.42 9.80
CA THR A 143 5.83 -16.41 8.48
C THR A 143 6.53 -17.25 7.42
N ARG A 144 7.61 -17.96 7.77
CA ARG A 144 7.91 -19.23 7.08
C ARG A 144 7.03 -20.33 7.68
N ILE A 145 5.79 -20.38 7.23
CA ILE A 145 4.97 -21.58 7.39
C ILE A 145 5.57 -22.63 6.45
N TYR A 146 6.51 -23.43 6.95
CA TYR A 146 6.60 -24.80 6.47
C TYR A 146 5.36 -25.49 7.04
N LEU A 147 4.51 -26.04 6.18
CA LEU A 147 3.46 -26.94 6.66
C LEU A 147 4.12 -28.00 7.55
N ASN A 148 3.59 -28.21 8.75
CA ASN A 148 4.01 -29.35 9.55
C ASN A 148 3.82 -30.60 8.66
N PRO A 149 4.84 -31.48 8.52
CA PRO A 149 4.60 -32.77 7.90
C PRO A 149 3.45 -33.43 8.67
N ILE A 150 2.43 -33.85 7.93
CA ILE A 150 1.27 -34.54 8.49
C ILE A 150 1.81 -35.82 9.16
N PRO A 151 1.53 -36.08 10.45
CA PRO A 151 2.03 -37.26 11.13
C PRO A 151 1.58 -38.53 10.41
N THR A 152 2.54 -39.28 9.85
CA THR A 152 2.35 -40.53 9.10
C THR A 152 2.54 -41.73 10.03
N GLU A 153 1.66 -41.92 11.00
CA GLU A 153 1.51 -43.23 11.62
C GLU A 153 0.14 -43.81 11.22
N PRO A 154 0.12 -44.74 10.25
CA PRO A 154 -1.12 -45.26 9.67
C PRO A 154 -1.73 -46.39 10.51
N ILE A 155 -3.06 -46.55 10.42
CA ILE A 155 -3.75 -47.79 10.78
C ILE A 155 -4.68 -48.18 9.62
N GLU A 156 -4.51 -49.41 9.14
CA GLU A 156 -5.04 -49.99 7.91
C GLU A 156 -6.60 -50.08 7.94
N PRO A 157 -7.37 -49.52 6.97
CA PRO A 157 -7.02 -49.19 5.59
C PRO A 157 -7.34 -47.74 5.11
N ASP A 158 -7.87 -46.82 5.94
CA ASP A 158 -8.30 -45.49 5.47
C ASP A 158 -8.42 -44.42 6.59
N SER A 159 -7.30 -44.05 7.22
CA SER A 159 -7.28 -43.11 8.35
C SER A 159 -6.59 -41.78 8.02
N ILE A 160 -7.40 -40.73 7.78
CA ILE A 160 -7.08 -39.28 7.76
C ILE A 160 -6.15 -38.80 6.64
N ASN A 161 -6.54 -38.99 5.38
CA ASN A 161 -5.98 -38.19 4.29
C ASN A 161 -6.93 -37.03 3.95
N VAL A 162 -6.41 -35.80 4.08
CA VAL A 162 -7.09 -34.58 3.62
C VAL A 162 -7.42 -34.76 2.13
N ARG A 163 -8.71 -34.75 1.79
CA ARG A 163 -9.11 -34.85 0.39
C ARG A 163 -9.04 -33.48 -0.26
N HIS A 164 -8.40 -33.42 -1.42
CA HIS A 164 -8.34 -32.22 -2.22
C HIS A 164 -9.17 -32.41 -3.49
N ILE A 165 -9.90 -31.38 -3.85
CA ILE A 165 -10.61 -31.30 -5.12
C ILE A 165 -9.81 -30.39 -6.03
N MET A 166 -9.38 -30.94 -7.14
CA MET A 166 -8.72 -30.21 -8.21
C MET A 166 -9.69 -30.06 -9.36
N VAL A 167 -9.86 -28.82 -9.82
CA VAL A 167 -10.69 -28.53 -10.99
C VAL A 167 -9.82 -27.96 -12.08
N ASP A 168 -9.89 -28.55 -13.26
CA ASP A 168 -9.18 -28.12 -14.46
C ASP A 168 -9.93 -27.00 -15.19
N LEU A 169 -9.21 -26.26 -16.02
CA LEU A 169 -9.83 -25.21 -16.85
C LEU A 169 -10.83 -25.77 -17.85
N ASP A 170 -10.73 -27.03 -18.26
CA ASP A 170 -11.71 -27.67 -19.12
C ASP A 170 -12.99 -28.08 -18.37
N GLY A 171 -13.01 -27.90 -17.04
CA GLY A 171 -14.16 -28.17 -16.17
C GLY A 171 -14.11 -29.53 -15.49
N GLY A 172 -13.15 -30.39 -15.83
CA GLY A 172 -12.93 -31.67 -15.15
C GLY A 172 -12.63 -31.46 -13.66
N ALA A 173 -13.30 -32.21 -12.80
CA ALA A 173 -13.06 -32.21 -11.36
C ALA A 173 -12.53 -33.58 -10.94
N THR A 174 -11.41 -33.62 -10.24
CA THR A 174 -10.77 -34.85 -9.77
C THR A 174 -10.44 -34.77 -8.29
N ASN A 175 -10.61 -35.91 -7.61
CA ASN A 175 -10.19 -36.06 -6.22
C ASN A 175 -8.72 -36.50 -6.16
N VAL A 176 -7.93 -35.70 -5.47
CA VAL A 176 -6.48 -35.87 -5.40
C VAL A 176 -5.99 -35.63 -3.97
N ILE A 177 -4.79 -36.10 -3.69
CA ILE A 177 -4.03 -35.72 -2.49
C ILE A 177 -2.92 -34.79 -2.99
N ILE A 178 -2.99 -33.51 -2.64
CA ILE A 178 -1.97 -32.54 -3.05
C ILE A 178 -0.74 -32.72 -2.17
N ASP A 179 0.37 -33.13 -2.77
CA ASP A 179 1.65 -33.25 -2.07
C ASP A 179 2.31 -31.88 -1.91
N SER A 180 2.34 -31.09 -2.99
CA SER A 180 2.90 -29.73 -2.97
C SER A 180 2.38 -28.86 -4.11
N VAL A 181 2.27 -27.55 -3.86
CA VAL A 181 1.93 -26.53 -4.87
C VAL A 181 3.13 -25.61 -5.06
N LEU A 182 3.76 -25.69 -6.23
CA LEU A 182 4.82 -24.77 -6.65
C LEU A 182 4.22 -23.59 -7.42
N ARG A 183 5.09 -22.69 -7.90
CA ARG A 183 4.68 -21.50 -8.66
C ARG A 183 3.97 -21.84 -9.97
N ASP A 184 4.43 -22.88 -10.65
CA ASP A 184 4.03 -23.19 -12.03
C ASP A 184 3.30 -24.54 -12.13
N SER A 185 3.40 -25.40 -11.11
CA SER A 185 2.80 -26.73 -11.10
C SER A 185 2.33 -27.17 -9.71
N ALA A 186 1.33 -28.03 -9.66
CA ALA A 186 0.93 -28.77 -8.47
C ALA A 186 1.31 -30.24 -8.65
N PHE A 187 1.89 -30.85 -7.62
CA PHE A 187 2.19 -32.27 -7.53
C PHE A 187 1.14 -32.95 -6.67
N PHE A 188 0.58 -34.04 -7.15
CA PHE A 188 -0.53 -34.71 -6.50
C PHE A 188 -0.49 -36.21 -6.71
N THR A 189 -1.16 -36.92 -5.80
CA THR A 189 -1.41 -38.35 -5.89
C THR A 189 -2.89 -38.56 -6.20
N LEU A 190 -3.21 -39.36 -7.22
CA LEU A 190 -4.60 -39.68 -7.57
C LEU A 190 -5.25 -40.52 -6.47
N SER A 191 -6.43 -40.09 -6.01
CA SER A 191 -7.20 -40.84 -5.03
C SER A 191 -7.73 -42.12 -5.68
N GLY A 192 -7.32 -43.29 -5.17
CA GLY A 192 -7.71 -44.61 -5.68
C GLY A 192 -6.57 -45.38 -6.37
N GLU A 193 -5.81 -44.74 -7.26
CA GLU A 193 -4.70 -45.41 -7.97
C GLU A 193 -3.35 -45.27 -7.26
N LEU A 194 -3.23 -44.34 -6.30
CA LEU A 194 -1.99 -44.00 -5.59
C LEU A 194 -0.82 -43.64 -6.53
N THR A 195 -1.13 -43.23 -7.76
CA THR A 195 -0.18 -42.79 -8.77
C THR A 195 0.13 -41.30 -8.56
N ARG A 196 1.42 -40.96 -8.58
CA ARG A 196 1.90 -39.57 -8.49
C ARG A 196 1.94 -38.94 -9.86
N ASP A 197 1.40 -37.74 -9.97
CA ASP A 197 1.44 -36.94 -11.20
C ASP A 197 1.62 -35.44 -10.87
N SER A 198 1.72 -34.63 -11.91
CA SER A 198 1.84 -33.19 -11.80
C SER A 198 1.02 -32.47 -12.87
N ILE A 199 0.38 -31.37 -12.48
CA ILE A 199 -0.36 -30.51 -13.41
C ILE A 199 0.20 -29.08 -13.41
N PRO A 200 0.34 -28.45 -14.57
CA PRO A 200 0.61 -27.02 -14.66
C PRO A 200 -0.53 -26.17 -14.07
N LEU A 201 -0.21 -25.20 -13.21
CA LEU A 201 -1.20 -24.34 -12.56
C LEU A 201 -1.93 -23.40 -13.53
N ASP A 202 -1.37 -23.19 -14.72
CA ASP A 202 -2.03 -22.43 -15.80
C ASP A 202 -3.18 -23.22 -16.45
N ARG A 203 -3.25 -24.54 -16.22
CA ARG A 203 -4.34 -25.44 -16.64
C ARG A 203 -5.32 -25.77 -15.52
N THR A 204 -4.99 -25.46 -14.27
CA THR A 204 -5.87 -25.71 -13.13
C THR A 204 -6.71 -24.48 -12.81
N TYR A 205 -8.03 -24.65 -12.70
CA TYR A 205 -9.00 -23.61 -12.38
C TYR A 205 -9.00 -23.23 -10.88
N ILE A 206 -9.13 -24.20 -10.00
CA ILE A 206 -9.07 -24.06 -8.53
C ILE A 206 -8.57 -25.37 -7.91
N ILE A 207 -7.85 -25.26 -6.79
CA ILE A 207 -7.52 -26.39 -5.92
C ILE A 207 -7.97 -26.03 -4.51
N PHE A 208 -8.75 -26.88 -3.87
CA PHE A 208 -9.18 -26.68 -2.48
C PHE A 208 -9.29 -28.02 -1.74
N ASN A 209 -9.35 -27.97 -0.41
CA ASN A 209 -9.54 -29.15 0.43
C ASN A 209 -10.92 -29.21 1.07
N ASP A 210 -11.23 -30.38 1.64
CA ASP A 210 -12.42 -30.67 2.43
C ASP A 210 -12.59 -29.77 3.68
N TYR A 211 -11.51 -29.24 4.26
CA TYR A 211 -11.56 -28.25 5.35
C TYR A 211 -11.94 -26.83 4.89
N GLY A 212 -12.25 -26.63 3.62
CA GLY A 212 -12.61 -25.32 3.09
C GLY A 212 -11.43 -24.36 2.98
N LYS A 213 -10.24 -24.88 2.69
CA LYS A 213 -9.05 -24.08 2.39
C LYS A 213 -8.73 -24.17 0.91
N ILE A 214 -8.61 -23.01 0.28
CA ILE A 214 -8.18 -22.90 -1.11
C ILE A 214 -6.65 -22.92 -1.15
N LEU A 215 -6.08 -23.76 -2.00
CA LEU A 215 -4.64 -23.85 -2.23
C LEU A 215 -4.21 -23.06 -3.47
N HIS A 216 -5.05 -23.03 -4.50
CA HIS A 216 -4.79 -22.32 -5.75
C HIS A 216 -6.07 -21.74 -6.35
N GLN A 217 -5.97 -20.55 -6.92
CA GLN A 217 -7.02 -19.93 -7.72
C GLN A 217 -6.44 -19.42 -9.03
N SER A 218 -6.96 -19.92 -10.15
CA SER A 218 -6.58 -19.43 -11.47
C SER A 218 -6.97 -17.98 -11.69
N SER A 219 -6.31 -17.32 -12.63
CA SER A 219 -6.74 -16.00 -13.06
C SER A 219 -8.14 -16.02 -13.70
N SER A 220 -8.48 -17.09 -14.44
CA SER A 220 -9.82 -17.28 -14.98
C SER A 220 -10.88 -17.20 -13.87
N MET A 221 -10.64 -17.86 -12.73
CA MET A 221 -11.52 -17.82 -11.57
C MET A 221 -11.61 -16.42 -10.97
N LYS A 222 -10.46 -15.78 -10.72
CA LYS A 222 -10.42 -14.40 -10.19
C LYS A 222 -11.16 -13.41 -11.09
N HIS A 223 -11.04 -13.60 -12.42
CA HIS A 223 -11.75 -12.80 -13.40
C HIS A 223 -13.26 -13.03 -13.34
N ARG A 224 -13.73 -14.27 -13.14
CA ARG A 224 -15.16 -14.57 -12.95
C ARG A 224 -15.71 -13.95 -11.68
N ILE A 225 -15.01 -14.12 -10.55
CA ILE A 225 -15.38 -13.49 -9.27
C ILE A 225 -15.53 -11.99 -9.46
N LYS A 226 -14.54 -11.34 -10.08
CA LYS A 226 -14.56 -9.90 -10.34
C LYS A 226 -15.70 -9.46 -11.28
N GLU A 227 -16.09 -10.28 -12.25
CA GLU A 227 -17.18 -9.97 -13.17
C GLU A 227 -18.56 -10.00 -12.52
N ILE A 228 -18.71 -10.79 -11.47
CA ILE A 228 -19.96 -10.99 -10.75
C ILE A 228 -20.09 -10.00 -9.59
N GLN A 229 -18.97 -9.57 -8.99
CA GLN A 229 -19.00 -8.53 -7.96
C GLN A 229 -19.73 -7.27 -8.49
N LYS A 230 -20.62 -6.69 -7.67
CA LYS A 230 -21.44 -5.50 -8.01
C LYS A 230 -22.52 -5.73 -9.07
N ARG A 231 -22.98 -6.96 -9.25
CA ARG A 231 -24.02 -7.34 -10.21
C ARG A 231 -25.18 -8.04 -9.52
N ASP A 232 -26.34 -8.01 -10.18
CA ASP A 232 -27.52 -8.77 -9.79
C ASP A 232 -27.46 -10.19 -10.34
N GLY A 233 -28.24 -11.08 -9.76
CA GLY A 233 -28.35 -12.44 -10.24
C GLY A 233 -28.96 -13.39 -9.22
N PHE A 234 -28.66 -14.67 -9.39
CA PHE A 234 -29.02 -15.67 -8.43
C PHE A 234 -27.91 -16.72 -8.27
N ILE A 235 -27.72 -17.14 -7.03
CA ILE A 235 -26.84 -18.23 -6.64
C ILE A 235 -27.63 -19.52 -6.74
N ILE A 236 -26.99 -20.57 -7.26
CA ILE A 236 -27.46 -21.94 -7.16
C ILE A 236 -26.46 -22.67 -6.28
N PHE A 237 -26.95 -23.16 -5.14
CA PHE A 237 -26.16 -23.92 -4.19
C PHE A 237 -26.03 -25.38 -4.61
N GLN A 238 -25.11 -26.11 -3.97
CA GLN A 238 -24.90 -27.55 -4.23
C GLN A 238 -26.16 -28.38 -3.94
N ASN A 239 -26.96 -27.98 -2.95
CA ASN A 239 -28.24 -28.60 -2.63
C ASN A 239 -29.37 -28.29 -3.64
N LYS A 240 -29.07 -27.53 -4.71
CA LYS A 240 -29.99 -27.04 -5.75
C LYS A 240 -30.94 -25.93 -5.29
N ASP A 241 -30.78 -25.42 -4.08
CA ASP A 241 -31.49 -24.22 -3.65
C ASP A 241 -30.99 -23.01 -4.44
N THR A 242 -31.88 -22.03 -4.59
CA THR A 242 -31.59 -20.81 -5.32
C THR A 242 -31.81 -19.59 -4.45
N LEU A 243 -30.87 -18.66 -4.47
CA LEU A 243 -30.99 -17.38 -3.78
C LEU A 243 -30.79 -16.23 -4.78
N HIS A 244 -31.80 -15.39 -4.94
CA HIS A 244 -31.67 -14.14 -5.70
C HIS A 244 -30.81 -13.15 -4.92
N PHE A 245 -30.05 -12.28 -5.58
CA PHE A 245 -29.32 -11.18 -4.95
C PHE A 245 -29.23 -9.98 -5.89
N ASP A 246 -29.17 -8.78 -5.31
CA ASP A 246 -28.97 -7.56 -6.10
C ASP A 246 -27.49 -7.18 -6.20
N ASN A 247 -26.70 -7.62 -5.23
CA ASN A 247 -25.25 -7.51 -5.24
C ASN A 247 -24.62 -8.67 -4.46
N VAL A 248 -23.43 -9.09 -4.86
CA VAL A 248 -22.64 -10.12 -4.20
C VAL A 248 -21.19 -9.67 -4.02
N PHE A 249 -20.62 -10.01 -2.87
CA PHE A 249 -19.23 -9.76 -2.54
C PHE A 249 -18.55 -11.08 -2.14
N PHE A 250 -17.35 -11.30 -2.68
CA PHE A 250 -16.54 -12.47 -2.35
C PHE A 250 -15.39 -12.01 -1.48
N GLU A 251 -15.20 -12.69 -0.36
CA GLU A 251 -14.02 -12.50 0.48
C GLU A 251 -12.75 -12.97 -0.26
N GLU A 252 -11.67 -12.20 -0.15
CA GLU A 252 -10.38 -12.52 -0.77
C GLU A 252 -9.54 -13.51 0.09
N SER A 253 -10.14 -14.11 1.11
CA SER A 253 -9.49 -15.11 1.97
C SER A 253 -9.34 -16.44 1.23
N TYR A 254 -8.26 -17.15 1.53
CA TYR A 254 -8.05 -18.54 1.10
C TYR A 254 -8.49 -19.53 2.18
N ASP A 255 -8.60 -19.08 3.44
CA ASP A 255 -9.07 -19.87 4.56
C ASP A 255 -10.57 -19.61 4.75
N SER A 256 -11.38 -20.59 4.35
CA SER A 256 -12.85 -20.60 4.46
C SER A 256 -13.53 -19.31 3.96
N PRO A 257 -13.32 -18.91 2.69
CA PRO A 257 -13.89 -17.68 2.17
C PRO A 257 -15.41 -17.66 2.25
N GLN A 258 -15.93 -16.50 2.66
CA GLN A 258 -17.37 -16.23 2.68
C GLN A 258 -17.81 -15.40 1.47
N VAL A 259 -19.08 -15.56 1.12
CA VAL A 259 -19.76 -14.82 0.07
C VAL A 259 -20.95 -14.09 0.69
N ALA A 260 -20.90 -12.76 0.63
CA ALA A 260 -21.95 -11.90 1.16
C ALA A 260 -22.93 -11.50 0.05
N THR A 261 -24.22 -11.69 0.28
CA THR A 261 -25.30 -11.26 -0.61
C THR A 261 -26.03 -10.05 -0.04
N PHE A 262 -26.47 -9.16 -0.93
CA PHE A 262 -27.18 -7.93 -0.58
C PHE A 262 -28.50 -7.87 -1.36
N HIS A 263 -29.53 -7.42 -0.66
CA HIS A 263 -30.87 -7.19 -1.19
C HIS A 263 -31.26 -5.74 -0.92
N TYR A 264 -31.50 -4.94 -1.96
CA TYR A 264 -31.86 -3.52 -1.83
C TYR A 264 -33.28 -3.32 -1.31
N ASN A 265 -34.17 -4.30 -1.53
CA ASN A 265 -35.56 -4.24 -1.05
C ASN A 265 -35.72 -4.65 0.42
N ASP A 266 -34.66 -5.14 1.05
CA ASP A 266 -34.72 -5.58 2.44
C ASP A 266 -34.45 -4.40 3.37
N THR A 267 -35.49 -3.95 4.08
CA THR A 267 -35.42 -2.85 5.05
C THR A 267 -34.54 -3.18 6.26
N SER A 268 -34.21 -4.46 6.46
CA SER A 268 -33.37 -4.92 7.56
C SER A 268 -31.87 -4.61 7.35
N TYR A 269 -31.45 -4.27 6.12
CA TYR A 269 -30.04 -4.09 5.73
C TYR A 269 -29.13 -5.27 6.15
N THR A 270 -29.68 -6.45 6.44
CA THR A 270 -28.89 -7.59 6.89
C THR A 270 -28.22 -8.27 5.71
N THR A 271 -26.90 -8.30 5.73
CA THR A 271 -26.09 -9.08 4.80
C THR A 271 -26.16 -10.55 5.16
N GLN A 272 -26.51 -11.40 4.19
CA GLN A 272 -26.45 -12.85 4.38
C GLN A 272 -25.09 -13.35 3.91
N TYR A 273 -24.45 -14.18 4.75
CA TYR A 273 -23.16 -14.78 4.46
C TYR A 273 -23.34 -16.26 4.16
N HIS A 274 -22.71 -16.71 3.08
CA HIS A 274 -22.71 -18.10 2.64
C HIS A 274 -21.27 -18.58 2.51
N SER A 275 -21.02 -19.86 2.75
CA SER A 275 -19.73 -20.45 2.44
C SER A 275 -19.51 -20.42 0.93
N PHE A 276 -18.31 -20.04 0.50
CA PHE A 276 -17.92 -20.15 -0.90
C PHE A 276 -18.08 -21.58 -1.44
N PHE A 277 -17.84 -22.59 -0.60
CA PHE A 277 -17.88 -23.99 -1.00
C PHE A 277 -19.28 -24.53 -1.22
N ASP A 278 -20.32 -23.89 -0.67
CA ASP A 278 -21.70 -24.32 -0.87
C ASP A 278 -22.24 -23.88 -2.24
N ILE A 279 -21.51 -23.02 -2.96
CA ILE A 279 -21.96 -22.40 -4.20
C ILE A 279 -21.55 -23.25 -5.40
N TYR A 280 -22.54 -23.88 -6.03
CA TYR A 280 -22.31 -24.61 -7.28
C TYR A 280 -22.06 -23.66 -8.45
N LYS A 281 -23.01 -22.75 -8.71
CA LYS A 281 -22.87 -21.74 -9.76
C LYS A 281 -23.64 -20.46 -9.45
N ILE A 282 -23.17 -19.36 -10.02
CA ILE A 282 -23.88 -18.09 -9.99
C ILE A 282 -24.27 -17.72 -11.41
N LYS A 283 -25.54 -17.35 -11.60
CA LYS A 283 -26.05 -16.83 -12.86
C LYS A 283 -26.34 -15.34 -12.72
N THR A 284 -25.62 -14.53 -13.48
CA THR A 284 -25.82 -13.08 -13.48
C THR A 284 -27.09 -12.69 -14.21
N GLY A 285 -27.77 -11.67 -13.68
CA GLY A 285 -28.96 -11.07 -14.27
C GLY A 285 -28.63 -10.19 -15.49
N PRO A 286 -29.60 -9.41 -16.00
CA PRO A 286 -29.40 -8.52 -17.15
C PRO A 286 -28.24 -7.54 -17.02
N SER A 287 -27.77 -7.27 -15.79
CA SER A 287 -26.59 -6.44 -15.54
C SER A 287 -25.28 -6.99 -16.16
N TYR A 288 -25.26 -8.26 -16.63
CA TYR A 288 -24.13 -8.85 -17.34
C TYR A 288 -23.74 -8.05 -18.60
N VAL A 289 -24.71 -7.40 -19.26
CA VAL A 289 -24.49 -6.56 -20.46
C VAL A 289 -23.48 -5.44 -20.16
N GLY A 290 -23.43 -4.96 -18.91
CA GLY A 290 -22.44 -3.97 -18.48
C GLY A 290 -20.99 -4.42 -18.68
N ASN A 291 -20.69 -5.71 -18.47
CA ASN A 291 -19.34 -6.25 -18.70
C ASN A 291 -19.01 -6.31 -20.19
N SER A 292 -19.98 -6.68 -21.03
CA SER A 292 -19.81 -6.67 -22.48
C SER A 292 -19.54 -5.25 -23.00
N VAL A 293 -20.26 -4.25 -22.48
CA VAL A 293 -20.06 -2.83 -22.81
C VAL A 293 -18.68 -2.35 -22.34
N GLU A 294 -18.26 -2.70 -21.12
CA GLU A 294 -16.94 -2.31 -20.61
C GLU A 294 -15.80 -2.92 -21.45
N ARG A 295 -15.92 -4.19 -21.84
CA ARG A 295 -14.96 -4.85 -22.72
C ARG A 295 -14.97 -4.23 -24.11
N ALA A 296 -16.13 -3.91 -24.65
CA ALA A 296 -16.27 -3.22 -25.93
C ALA A 296 -15.60 -1.86 -25.92
N PHE A 297 -15.75 -1.11 -24.83
CA PHE A 297 -15.10 0.18 -24.65
C PHE A 297 -13.58 0.02 -24.59
N LYS A 298 -13.08 -0.97 -23.84
CA LYS A 298 -11.64 -1.29 -23.81
C LYS A 298 -11.11 -1.70 -25.18
N THR A 299 -11.82 -2.55 -25.92
CA THR A 299 -11.41 -2.94 -27.28
C THR A 299 -11.43 -1.77 -28.24
N GLY A 300 -12.45 -0.91 -28.18
CA GLY A 300 -12.51 0.29 -29.01
C GLY A 300 -11.38 1.27 -28.68
N TYR A 301 -11.11 1.50 -27.39
CA TYR A 301 -9.99 2.31 -26.94
C TYR A 301 -8.64 1.78 -27.46
N ILE A 302 -8.39 0.46 -27.37
CA ILE A 302 -7.15 -0.15 -27.87
C ILE A 302 -7.06 -0.05 -29.40
N PHE A 303 -8.15 -0.36 -30.10
CA PHE A 303 -8.22 -0.30 -31.55
C PHE A 303 -7.92 1.11 -32.07
N TYR A 304 -8.64 2.13 -31.60
CA TYR A 304 -8.38 3.51 -32.02
C TYR A 304 -7.07 4.06 -31.48
N GLY A 305 -6.65 3.67 -30.27
CA GLY A 305 -5.34 4.04 -29.74
C GLY A 305 -4.20 3.55 -30.65
N SER A 306 -4.26 2.29 -31.10
CA SER A 306 -3.28 1.73 -32.03
C SER A 306 -3.35 2.39 -33.41
N LEU A 307 -4.56 2.62 -33.94
CA LEU A 307 -4.77 3.23 -35.25
C LEU A 307 -4.29 4.69 -35.27
N LEU A 308 -4.56 5.45 -34.21
CA LEU A 308 -4.05 6.81 -34.01
C LEU A 308 -2.53 6.80 -33.91
N THR A 309 -1.94 5.90 -33.11
CA THR A 309 -0.48 5.79 -32.98
C THR A 309 0.19 5.49 -34.32
N TRP A 310 -0.40 4.60 -35.12
CA TRP A 310 0.05 4.29 -36.48
C TRP A 310 -0.05 5.50 -37.41
N GLN A 311 -1.17 6.23 -37.37
CA GLN A 311 -1.35 7.44 -38.18
C GLN A 311 -0.41 8.56 -37.77
N LEU A 312 -0.15 8.74 -36.47
CA LEU A 312 0.85 9.67 -35.94
C LEU A 312 2.25 9.30 -36.43
N TYR A 313 2.61 8.02 -36.40
CA TYR A 313 3.90 7.54 -36.91
C TYR A 313 4.06 7.85 -38.41
N LYS A 314 3.02 7.60 -39.22
CA LYS A 314 3.05 7.82 -40.67
C LYS A 314 3.04 9.31 -41.06
N LYS A 315 2.21 10.13 -40.41
CA LYS A 315 2.03 11.55 -40.76
C LYS A 315 2.92 12.51 -39.97
N ARG A 316 3.56 12.05 -38.88
CA ARG A 316 4.39 12.84 -37.96
C ARG A 316 3.74 14.14 -37.47
N SER A 317 2.42 14.18 -37.38
CA SER A 317 1.66 15.37 -36.99
C SER A 317 0.53 15.01 -36.02
N PHE A 318 0.39 15.81 -34.96
CA PHE A 318 -0.70 15.68 -33.99
C PHE A 318 -2.06 16.16 -34.53
N SER A 319 -2.11 16.75 -35.73
CA SER A 319 -3.36 17.14 -36.38
C SER A 319 -4.30 15.95 -36.64
N VAL A 320 -3.77 14.74 -36.65
CA VAL A 320 -4.53 13.48 -36.75
C VAL A 320 -5.62 13.36 -35.68
N PHE A 321 -5.37 13.88 -34.46
CA PHE A 321 -6.38 13.85 -33.40
C PHE A 321 -7.63 14.67 -33.74
N THR A 322 -7.47 15.75 -34.51
CA THR A 322 -8.60 16.62 -34.87
C THR A 322 -9.59 15.96 -35.84
N ASP A 323 -9.18 14.88 -36.52
CA ASP A 323 -10.06 14.08 -37.37
C ASP A 323 -11.05 13.22 -36.56
N TYR A 324 -10.76 12.97 -35.28
CA TYR A 324 -11.55 12.11 -34.38
C TYR A 324 -12.30 12.90 -33.29
N LEU A 325 -12.21 14.22 -33.27
CA LEU A 325 -12.98 15.07 -32.36
C LEU A 325 -14.38 15.35 -32.92
N PRO A 326 -15.41 15.53 -32.07
CA PRO A 326 -16.72 15.97 -32.52
C PRO A 326 -16.61 17.29 -33.28
N SER A 327 -17.24 17.37 -34.45
CA SER A 327 -17.44 18.62 -35.17
C SER A 327 -18.92 18.78 -35.49
N PHE A 328 -19.51 19.87 -35.02
CA PHE A 328 -20.92 20.21 -35.26
C PHE A 328 -21.10 21.10 -36.49
N SER A 329 -20.04 21.29 -37.30
CA SER A 329 -20.05 22.14 -38.49
C SER A 329 -20.14 21.32 -39.78
N ASN A 330 -21.13 21.64 -40.62
CA ASN A 330 -21.45 20.94 -41.87
C ASN A 330 -20.36 21.05 -42.97
N LYS A 331 -19.34 21.90 -42.81
CA LYS A 331 -18.27 22.15 -43.81
C LYS A 331 -16.84 21.92 -43.28
N SER A 332 -16.71 21.34 -42.09
CA SER A 332 -15.42 21.23 -41.40
C SER A 332 -14.63 20.00 -41.86
N THR A 333 -13.35 20.18 -42.21
CA THR A 333 -12.39 19.08 -42.41
C THR A 333 -12.04 18.34 -41.10
N LYS A 334 -12.42 18.89 -39.95
CA LYS A 334 -12.26 18.31 -38.61
C LYS A 334 -13.42 17.36 -38.29
N GLY A 335 -13.14 16.29 -37.57
CA GLY A 335 -14.14 15.30 -37.15
C GLY A 335 -14.61 14.31 -38.23
N LYS A 336 -13.89 14.21 -39.36
CA LYS A 336 -14.21 13.30 -40.47
C LYS A 336 -14.41 11.84 -40.01
N ASN A 337 -13.64 11.40 -39.01
CA ASN A 337 -13.66 10.02 -38.53
C ASN A 337 -14.45 9.84 -37.22
N TYR A 338 -15.04 10.90 -36.67
CA TYR A 338 -15.75 10.85 -35.38
C TYR A 338 -16.99 9.95 -35.42
N TYR A 339 -17.81 10.06 -36.46
CA TYR A 339 -19.00 9.22 -36.62
C TYR A 339 -18.65 7.74 -36.81
N SER A 340 -17.61 7.46 -37.61
CA SER A 340 -17.10 6.09 -37.76
C SER A 340 -16.57 5.54 -36.43
N LEU A 341 -15.89 6.37 -35.65
CA LEU A 341 -15.45 6.01 -34.29
C LEU A 341 -16.65 5.63 -33.42
N ILE A 342 -17.64 6.49 -33.25
CA ILE A 342 -18.82 6.18 -32.40
C ILE A 342 -19.56 4.93 -32.90
N SER A 343 -19.76 4.82 -34.21
CA SER A 343 -20.46 3.67 -34.81
C SER A 343 -19.73 2.36 -34.50
N SER A 344 -18.40 2.33 -34.61
CA SER A 344 -17.60 1.13 -34.31
C SER A 344 -17.70 0.69 -32.84
N PHE A 345 -17.81 1.62 -31.87
CA PHE A 345 -18.01 1.25 -30.46
C PHE A 345 -19.33 0.50 -30.26
N SER A 346 -20.37 0.88 -31.01
CA SER A 346 -21.65 0.15 -31.02
C SER A 346 -21.47 -1.27 -31.59
N PHE A 347 -20.73 -1.41 -32.70
CA PHE A 347 -20.41 -2.72 -33.27
C PHE A 347 -19.58 -3.60 -32.34
N PHE A 348 -18.56 -3.05 -31.67
CA PHE A 348 -17.80 -3.78 -30.65
C PHE A 348 -18.70 -4.24 -29.50
N THR A 349 -19.64 -3.39 -29.09
CA THR A 349 -20.60 -3.72 -28.03
C THR A 349 -21.50 -4.88 -28.41
N ILE A 350 -22.11 -4.82 -29.60
CA ILE A 350 -22.94 -5.92 -30.12
C ILE A 350 -22.11 -7.20 -30.28
N GLY A 351 -20.86 -7.08 -30.75
CA GLY A 351 -19.94 -8.21 -30.88
C GLY A 351 -19.66 -8.90 -29.54
N TRP A 352 -19.35 -8.12 -28.50
CA TRP A 352 -19.11 -8.65 -27.15
C TRP A 352 -20.38 -9.22 -26.51
N ILE A 353 -21.54 -8.58 -26.66
CA ILE A 353 -22.81 -9.10 -26.14
C ILE A 353 -23.12 -10.45 -26.81
N THR A 354 -22.99 -10.54 -28.13
CA THR A 354 -23.20 -11.77 -28.89
C THR A 354 -22.22 -12.86 -28.46
N TYR A 355 -20.94 -12.52 -28.28
CA TYR A 355 -19.92 -13.45 -27.80
C TYR A 355 -20.22 -13.95 -26.38
N ASP A 356 -20.57 -13.06 -25.46
CA ASP A 356 -20.87 -13.40 -24.08
C ASP A 356 -22.13 -14.25 -23.96
N TRP A 357 -23.12 -14.02 -24.84
CA TRP A 357 -24.33 -14.85 -24.95
C TRP A 357 -24.02 -16.24 -25.51
N TYR A 358 -23.24 -16.33 -26.60
CA TYR A 358 -22.85 -17.59 -27.23
C TYR A 358 -22.00 -18.48 -26.31
N ARG A 359 -21.09 -17.88 -25.52
CA ARG A 359 -20.24 -18.59 -24.55
C ARG A 359 -20.88 -18.74 -23.16
N ASP A 360 -22.17 -18.41 -23.03
CA ASP A 360 -22.94 -18.35 -21.78
C ASP A 360 -22.16 -17.81 -20.57
N ARG A 361 -21.48 -16.66 -20.72
CA ARG A 361 -20.68 -16.04 -19.65
C ARG A 361 -21.50 -15.54 -18.45
N ARG A 362 -22.82 -15.67 -18.52
CA ARG A 362 -23.74 -15.40 -17.42
C ARG A 362 -23.62 -16.46 -16.33
N SER A 363 -23.30 -17.70 -16.70
CA SER A 363 -23.17 -18.84 -15.80
C SER A 363 -21.71 -18.98 -15.37
N ASN A 364 -21.45 -18.82 -14.07
CA ASN A 364 -20.11 -18.94 -13.49
C ASN A 364 -20.10 -20.06 -12.45
N TYR A 365 -19.28 -21.07 -12.68
CA TYR A 365 -19.16 -22.25 -11.83
C TYR A 365 -18.00 -22.11 -10.84
N PHE A 366 -18.17 -22.64 -9.64
CA PHE A 366 -17.22 -22.48 -8.54
C PHE A 366 -16.80 -23.83 -7.97
N THR A 367 -17.73 -24.57 -7.37
CA THR A 367 -17.48 -25.91 -6.84
C THR A 367 -18.29 -26.97 -7.58
N PRO A 368 -17.73 -28.16 -7.86
CA PRO A 368 -18.48 -29.28 -8.43
C PRO A 368 -19.49 -29.84 -7.42
N THR A 369 -20.60 -30.38 -7.92
CA THR A 369 -21.66 -31.01 -7.11
C THR A 369 -21.35 -32.45 -6.72
N MET A 370 -20.64 -33.18 -7.58
CA MET A 370 -20.29 -34.58 -7.38
C MET A 370 -18.83 -34.80 -7.77
N GLU A 371 -18.23 -35.84 -7.19
CA GLU A 371 -16.91 -36.33 -7.58
C GLU A 371 -16.93 -36.79 -9.04
N ASN A 372 -15.93 -36.35 -9.82
CA ASN A 372 -15.79 -36.67 -11.24
C ASN A 372 -16.94 -36.20 -12.16
N ASP A 373 -17.75 -35.23 -11.71
CA ASP A 373 -18.75 -34.56 -12.55
C ASP A 373 -18.16 -33.28 -13.14
N PRO A 374 -17.79 -33.26 -14.44
CA PRO A 374 -17.18 -32.10 -15.05
C PRO A 374 -18.19 -30.97 -15.20
N PHE A 375 -17.73 -29.73 -15.08
CA PHE A 375 -18.55 -28.58 -15.45
C PHE A 375 -18.96 -28.66 -16.93
N PRO A 376 -20.19 -28.24 -17.26
CA PRO A 376 -20.73 -28.37 -18.62
C PRO A 376 -20.08 -27.41 -19.63
N GLN A 377 -19.14 -26.56 -19.19
CA GLN A 377 -18.47 -25.58 -20.04
C GLN A 377 -17.01 -25.41 -19.63
N ASN A 378 -16.21 -24.98 -20.61
CA ASN A 378 -14.82 -24.61 -20.38
C ASN A 378 -14.75 -23.36 -19.48
N MET A 379 -13.96 -23.45 -18.42
CA MET A 379 -13.76 -22.43 -17.40
C MET A 379 -12.73 -21.37 -17.81
N PHE A 380 -11.92 -21.64 -18.83
CA PHE A 380 -10.92 -20.73 -19.37
C PHE A 380 -11.53 -19.41 -19.83
N ILE A 381 -11.00 -18.33 -19.26
CA ILE A 381 -11.24 -16.98 -19.75
C ILE A 381 -9.92 -16.42 -20.24
N PHE A 382 -9.87 -16.14 -21.52
CA PHE A 382 -8.73 -15.46 -22.10
C PHE A 382 -8.69 -14.01 -21.62
N SER A 383 -7.70 -13.69 -20.78
CA SER A 383 -7.40 -12.32 -20.35
C SER A 383 -6.30 -11.76 -21.24
N MET A 384 -6.67 -10.94 -22.23
CA MET A 384 -5.68 -10.26 -23.10
C MET A 384 -4.67 -9.43 -22.30
N ASN A 385 -5.10 -8.76 -21.24
CA ASN A 385 -4.21 -7.96 -20.40
C ASN A 385 -3.16 -8.82 -19.71
N GLU A 386 -3.52 -10.01 -19.28
CA GLU A 386 -2.61 -10.91 -18.59
C GLU A 386 -1.72 -11.67 -19.57
N TRP A 387 -2.25 -12.07 -20.72
CA TRP A 387 -1.45 -12.58 -21.82
C TRP A 387 -0.41 -11.54 -22.27
N VAL A 388 -0.83 -10.29 -22.51
CA VAL A 388 0.08 -9.17 -22.82
C VAL A 388 1.05 -8.95 -21.67
N LYS A 389 0.60 -8.92 -20.41
CA LYS A 389 1.48 -8.69 -19.25
C LYS A 389 2.51 -9.80 -19.05
N ASN A 390 2.14 -11.06 -19.32
CA ASN A 390 3.01 -12.22 -19.22
C ASN A 390 3.96 -12.31 -20.43
N LYS A 391 3.48 -12.03 -21.64
CA LYS A 391 4.32 -11.98 -22.85
C LYS A 391 5.25 -10.76 -22.86
N ALA A 392 4.81 -9.63 -22.31
CA ALA A 392 5.60 -8.42 -22.13
C ALA A 392 6.56 -8.52 -20.93
N LYS A 393 6.30 -9.43 -19.98
CA LYS A 393 7.13 -9.67 -18.79
C LYS A 393 8.62 -9.74 -19.13
N PRO A 394 9.10 -10.61 -20.03
CA PRO A 394 10.51 -10.68 -20.38
C PRO A 394 11.09 -9.38 -20.97
N TYR A 395 10.26 -8.48 -21.53
CA TYR A 395 10.71 -7.23 -22.13
C TYR A 395 10.81 -6.08 -21.11
N TYR A 396 9.91 -6.00 -20.12
CA TYR A 396 9.96 -4.96 -19.09
C TYR A 396 10.69 -5.39 -17.81
N THR A 397 10.79 -6.68 -17.48
CA THR A 397 11.57 -7.15 -16.33
C THR A 397 13.02 -6.70 -16.34
N PRO A 398 13.79 -6.77 -17.45
CA PRO A 398 15.16 -6.26 -17.46
C PRO A 398 15.22 -4.73 -17.25
N ILE A 399 14.20 -3.99 -17.68
CA ILE A 399 14.10 -2.54 -17.46
C ILE A 399 13.82 -2.23 -15.98
N LEU A 400 12.88 -2.95 -15.36
CA LEU A 400 12.58 -2.84 -13.92
C LEU A 400 13.73 -3.34 -13.03
N GLU A 401 14.51 -4.30 -13.51
CA GLU A 401 15.68 -4.84 -12.82
C GLU A 401 16.96 -4.06 -13.10
N SER A 402 16.93 -3.16 -14.09
CA SER A 402 18.06 -2.33 -14.46
C SER A 402 18.55 -1.49 -13.28
N LYS A 403 19.88 -1.31 -13.21
CA LYS A 403 20.51 -0.47 -12.18
C LYS A 403 19.93 0.94 -12.16
N ILE A 404 19.55 1.47 -13.32
CA ILE A 404 19.01 2.83 -13.47
C ILE A 404 17.63 2.94 -12.82
N TYR A 405 16.72 2.01 -13.10
CA TYR A 405 15.38 2.02 -12.53
C TYR A 405 15.42 1.76 -11.02
N LYS A 406 16.20 0.77 -10.55
CA LYS A 406 16.42 0.53 -9.12
C LYS A 406 17.01 1.75 -8.42
N PHE A 407 17.99 2.41 -9.03
CA PHE A 407 18.56 3.66 -8.52
C PHE A 407 17.49 4.75 -8.37
N TRP A 408 16.63 4.93 -9.37
CA TRP A 408 15.56 5.93 -9.31
C TRP A 408 14.50 5.59 -8.25
N LYS A 409 14.06 4.33 -8.20
CA LYS A 409 13.09 3.81 -7.21
C LYS A 409 13.59 3.94 -5.78
N ASP A 410 14.84 3.57 -5.52
CA ASP A 410 15.46 3.59 -4.19
C ASP A 410 16.09 4.95 -3.83
N ARG A 411 15.83 6.00 -4.61
CA ARG A 411 16.35 7.35 -4.36
C ARG A 411 15.96 7.89 -2.98
N LYS A 412 14.73 7.61 -2.52
CA LYS A 412 14.26 8.04 -1.19
C LYS A 412 14.97 7.27 -0.06
N LYS A 413 15.12 5.95 -0.19
CA LYS A 413 15.82 5.10 0.79
C LYS A 413 17.28 5.50 0.94
N ARG A 414 17.98 5.75 -0.17
CA ARG A 414 19.40 6.16 -0.14
C ARG A 414 19.63 7.57 0.41
N LYS A 415 18.67 8.49 0.25
CA LYS A 415 18.71 9.79 0.94
C LYS A 415 18.64 9.60 2.46
N ALA A 416 17.70 8.77 2.92
CA ALA A 416 17.55 8.46 4.34
C ALA A 416 18.80 7.77 4.94
N GLU A 417 19.42 6.83 4.20
CA GLU A 417 20.66 6.17 4.64
C GLU A 417 21.86 7.12 4.69
N LYS A 418 22.00 8.03 3.71
CA LYS A 418 23.06 9.04 3.72
C LYS A 418 22.92 10.00 4.90
N GLU A 419 21.69 10.38 5.24
CA GLU A 419 21.42 11.19 6.43
C GLU A 419 21.73 10.43 7.72
N LYS A 420 21.42 9.12 7.79
CA LYS A 420 21.82 8.26 8.92
C LYS A 420 23.34 8.10 9.04
N LYS A 421 24.07 7.89 7.95
CA LYS A 421 25.54 7.76 7.96
C LYS A 421 26.23 9.05 8.38
N LYS A 422 25.76 10.21 7.90
CA LYS A 422 26.26 11.53 8.33
C LYS A 422 26.05 11.79 9.81
N ARG A 423 25.05 11.17 10.45
CA ARG A 423 24.84 11.28 11.90
C ARG A 423 25.77 10.36 12.70
N LYS A 424 26.23 9.24 12.14
CA LYS A 424 27.19 8.34 12.81
C LYS A 424 28.62 8.89 12.74
N SER A 425 29.04 9.46 11.62
CA SER A 425 30.39 10.02 11.42
C SER A 425 30.65 11.36 12.13
N VAL A 426 29.76 11.79 13.02
CA VAL A 426 29.93 12.99 13.88
C VAL A 426 30.17 12.56 15.33
N PHE A 427 30.09 11.25 15.61
CA PHE A 427 30.35 10.65 16.93
C PHE A 427 31.58 9.71 16.93
N ASP A 428 32.25 9.56 15.79
CA ASP A 428 33.68 9.24 15.70
C ASP A 428 34.43 10.55 15.48
#